data_AF-A0A2M8Y737-F1
#
_entry.id   AF-A0A2M8Y737-F1
#
_cell.length_a   1.000
_cell.length_b   1.000
_cell.length_c   1.000
_cell.angle_alpha   90.00
_cell.angle_beta   90.00
_cell.angle_gamma   90.00
#
_symmetry.space_group_name_H-M   'P 1'
#
loop_
_entity.id
_entity.type
_entity.pdbx_description
1 polymer ?
#
loop_
_entity_poly.entity_id
_entity_poly.type
_entity_poly.pdbx_seq_one_letter_code
_entity_poly.pdbx_strand_id
1 'polypeptide(L)'
;MNTYYRAAIAALCASLSPAMAASTPAASPFLDVLVHQYASCVKPAYHQADLLLQDGTGRYRIDVKGEAYTVELQERMGFSLQAGIGGPVAAVVKLDRPPMGQFGEQARWRERWLRDVAERSGVALDERVLADGARVLTVNKGEIKGNYVGQSLLIDPARQLFIDMAWPNTLDIYRGPDGLRHVRQVQDDVWRRLLSCPPAA
;
A
#
# COMPACT_ATOMS: atom_id res chain seq x y z
N MET A 1 -77.66 33.05 4.65
CA MET A 1 -76.89 31.83 4.93
C MET A 1 -75.43 32.08 4.60
N ASN A 2 -74.54 31.74 5.56
CA ASN A 2 -73.07 31.67 5.46
C ASN A 2 -72.61 31.06 4.11
N THR A 3 -71.41 31.30 3.56
CA THR A 3 -70.13 30.78 4.09
C THR A 3 -68.95 31.29 3.23
N TYR A 4 -68.03 32.03 3.86
CA TYR A 4 -66.55 32.09 3.73
C TYR A 4 -65.78 31.93 2.39
N TYR A 5 -65.06 33.01 2.02
CA TYR A 5 -63.58 33.18 2.03
C TYR A 5 -62.61 32.17 1.34
N ARG A 6 -61.63 32.77 0.63
CA ARG A 6 -60.24 32.34 0.28
C ARG A 6 -60.03 31.73 -1.12
N ALA A 7 -58.94 31.98 -1.84
CA ALA A 7 -57.83 32.93 -1.73
C ALA A 7 -57.03 32.85 -3.05
N ALA A 8 -56.49 33.98 -3.49
CA ALA A 8 -55.40 34.03 -4.47
C ALA A 8 -54.07 33.74 -3.76
N ILE A 9 -53.25 32.81 -4.27
CA ILE A 9 -51.80 32.79 -4.07
C ILE A 9 -51.13 32.29 -5.36
N ALA A 10 -50.33 33.18 -5.95
CA ALA A 10 -49.38 32.88 -7.00
C ALA A 10 -48.12 32.23 -6.41
N ALA A 11 -47.48 31.30 -7.13
CA ALA A 11 -46.03 31.12 -7.08
C ALA A 11 -45.54 30.32 -8.29
N LEU A 12 -44.79 31.00 -9.17
CA LEU A 12 -43.84 30.40 -10.08
C LEU A 12 -42.83 29.56 -9.28
N CYS A 13 -42.63 28.30 -9.66
CA CYS A 13 -41.39 27.58 -9.39
C CYS A 13 -40.82 27.11 -10.72
N ALA A 14 -40.15 28.04 -11.40
CA ALA A 14 -39.17 27.70 -12.41
C ALA A 14 -37.99 26.97 -11.75
N SER A 15 -37.49 25.96 -12.45
CA SER A 15 -36.10 25.46 -12.41
C SER A 15 -35.52 25.15 -11.02
N LEU A 16 -35.71 23.91 -10.57
CA LEU A 16 -34.70 23.22 -9.76
C LEU A 16 -34.27 21.98 -10.53
N SER A 17 -33.38 22.19 -11.50
CA SER A 17 -32.47 21.13 -11.91
C SER A 17 -31.73 20.67 -10.66
N PRO A 18 -31.65 19.36 -10.36
CA PRO A 18 -30.70 18.89 -9.37
C PRO A 18 -29.33 19.23 -9.93
N ALA A 19 -28.68 20.26 -9.38
CA ALA A 19 -27.24 20.36 -9.48
C ALA A 19 -26.74 19.02 -8.96
N MET A 20 -26.19 18.19 -9.85
CA MET A 20 -25.55 16.94 -9.49
C MET A 20 -24.54 17.32 -8.42
N ALA A 21 -24.85 16.95 -7.17
CA ALA A 21 -23.88 16.99 -6.09
C ALA A 21 -22.75 16.10 -6.58
N ALA A 22 -21.68 16.73 -7.07
CA ALA A 22 -20.44 16.04 -7.33
C ALA A 22 -20.12 15.33 -6.03
N SER A 23 -20.18 13.99 -6.06
CA SER A 23 -19.81 13.16 -4.93
C SER A 23 -18.39 13.57 -4.57
N THR A 24 -18.25 14.28 -3.45
CA THR A 24 -16.96 14.61 -2.89
C THR A 24 -16.18 13.29 -2.80
N PRO A 25 -14.95 13.20 -3.32
CA PRO A 25 -14.17 11.98 -3.17
C PRO A 25 -14.13 11.64 -1.68
N ALA A 26 -14.49 10.40 -1.34
CA ALA A 26 -14.38 9.95 0.04
C ALA A 26 -12.95 10.21 0.52
N ALA A 27 -12.81 10.76 1.73
CA ALA A 27 -11.50 10.98 2.31
C ALA A 27 -10.74 9.65 2.31
N SER A 28 -9.46 9.67 1.97
CA SER A 28 -8.66 8.44 1.99
C SER A 28 -8.67 7.85 3.40
N PRO A 29 -8.89 6.52 3.54
CA PRO A 29 -8.95 5.88 4.85
C PRO A 29 -7.65 6.11 5.61
N PHE A 30 -7.74 6.21 6.94
CA PHE A 30 -6.56 6.24 7.81
C PHE A 30 -5.74 4.95 7.64
N LEU A 31 -4.41 5.02 7.85
CA LEU A 31 -3.55 3.85 7.64
C LEU A 31 -3.89 2.68 8.57
N ASP A 32 -4.44 2.92 9.76
CA ASP A 32 -4.80 1.88 10.74
C ASP A 32 -5.98 1.04 10.23
N VAL A 33 -6.96 1.69 9.61
CA VAL A 33 -8.06 1.03 8.91
C VAL A 33 -7.52 0.15 7.78
N LEU A 34 -6.58 0.66 6.98
CA LEU A 34 -5.94 -0.11 5.92
C LEU A 34 -5.14 -1.29 6.45
N VAL A 35 -4.36 -1.11 7.52
CA VAL A 35 -3.61 -2.21 8.18
C VAL A 35 -4.57 -3.29 8.64
N HIS A 36 -5.64 -2.93 9.35
CA HIS A 36 -6.62 -3.89 9.85
C HIS A 36 -7.33 -4.65 8.72
N GLN A 37 -7.66 -3.96 7.63
CA GLN A 37 -8.26 -4.55 6.46
C GLN A 37 -7.30 -5.54 5.77
N TYR A 38 -6.06 -5.12 5.51
CA TYR A 38 -5.03 -5.98 4.93
C TYR A 38 -4.78 -7.23 5.77
N ALA A 39 -4.67 -7.07 7.09
CA ALA A 39 -4.55 -8.17 8.03
C ALA A 39 -5.73 -9.14 8.01
N SER A 40 -6.93 -8.66 7.66
CA SER A 40 -8.11 -9.49 7.52
C SER A 40 -8.11 -10.28 6.21
N CYS A 41 -7.71 -9.68 5.08
CA CYS A 41 -7.70 -10.37 3.78
C CYS A 41 -6.62 -11.44 3.65
N VAL A 42 -5.50 -11.29 4.36
CA VAL A 42 -4.40 -12.26 4.28
C VAL A 42 -4.67 -13.52 5.11
N LYS A 43 -5.67 -13.50 6.00
CA LYS A 43 -6.12 -14.67 6.75
C LYS A 43 -6.79 -15.71 5.82
N PRO A 44 -6.79 -16.99 6.24
CA PRO A 44 -6.06 -17.55 7.38
C PRO A 44 -4.59 -17.86 7.06
N ALA A 45 -4.11 -17.59 5.84
CA ALA A 45 -2.75 -17.98 5.42
C ALA A 45 -1.66 -17.21 6.18
N TYR A 46 -1.88 -15.92 6.42
CA TYR A 46 -0.98 -15.09 7.20
C TYR A 46 -1.72 -14.39 8.34
N HIS A 47 -0.99 -14.18 9.43
CA HIS A 47 -1.49 -13.47 10.60
C HIS A 47 -0.69 -12.19 10.79
N GLN A 48 -1.38 -11.08 11.02
CA GLN A 48 -0.71 -9.87 11.47
C GLN A 48 -0.11 -10.11 12.85
N ALA A 49 1.16 -9.80 12.98
CA ALA A 49 1.87 -9.66 14.24
C ALA A 49 2.57 -8.30 14.28
N ASP A 50 2.98 -7.88 15.48
CA ASP A 50 3.77 -6.68 15.75
C ASP A 50 3.28 -5.45 14.99
N LEU A 51 2.36 -4.68 15.58
CA LEU A 51 2.03 -3.37 15.05
C LEU A 51 3.18 -2.41 15.37
N LEU A 52 4.02 -2.13 14.37
CA LEU A 52 5.05 -1.11 14.43
C LEU A 52 4.37 0.24 14.20
N LEU A 53 3.71 0.73 15.25
CA LEU A 53 3.15 2.08 15.30
C LEU A 53 4.29 3.09 15.21
N GLN A 54 4.31 3.87 14.15
CA GLN A 54 4.99 5.14 14.14
C GLN A 54 3.97 6.21 13.76
N ASP A 55 3.15 6.59 14.74
CA ASP A 55 2.29 7.75 14.59
C ASP A 55 3.16 8.98 14.31
N GLY A 56 2.86 9.68 13.21
CA GLY A 56 3.35 11.02 12.96
C GLY A 56 4.38 11.20 11.85
N THR A 57 4.70 12.48 11.66
CA THR A 57 5.60 12.97 10.62
C THR A 57 7.01 12.41 10.82
N GLY A 58 7.57 11.87 9.74
CA GLY A 58 8.87 11.20 9.77
C GLY A 58 9.75 11.68 8.64
N ARG A 59 11.07 11.52 8.80
CA ARG A 59 12.03 11.72 7.72
C ARG A 59 13.00 10.57 7.66
N TYR A 60 13.31 10.11 6.46
CA TYR A 60 14.41 9.18 6.23
C TYR A 60 15.11 9.51 4.92
N ARG A 61 16.35 9.04 4.79
CA ARG A 61 17.18 9.31 3.62
C ARG A 61 17.18 8.11 2.67
N ILE A 62 17.04 8.40 1.38
CA ILE A 62 17.29 7.48 0.28
C ILE A 62 18.60 7.92 -0.38
N ASP A 63 19.55 7.00 -0.50
CA ASP A 63 20.81 7.21 -1.21
C ASP A 63 20.84 6.37 -2.48
N VAL A 64 21.11 7.01 -3.63
CA VAL A 64 21.20 6.37 -4.95
C VAL A 64 22.42 6.92 -5.68
N LYS A 65 23.42 6.07 -5.91
CA LYS A 65 24.63 6.41 -6.71
C LYS A 65 25.29 7.75 -6.35
N GLY A 66 25.35 8.08 -5.05
CA GLY A 66 25.95 9.33 -4.55
C GLY A 66 24.99 10.52 -4.47
N GLU A 67 23.78 10.39 -5.01
CA GLU A 67 22.71 11.35 -4.77
C GLU A 67 21.91 10.95 -3.51
N ALA A 68 21.38 11.96 -2.82
CA ALA A 68 20.61 11.77 -1.61
C ALA A 68 19.27 12.50 -1.71
N TYR A 69 18.23 11.85 -1.23
CA TYR A 69 16.90 12.41 -1.12
C TYR A 69 16.33 12.18 0.28
N THR A 70 15.82 13.24 0.89
CA THR A 70 15.13 13.14 2.18
C THR A 70 13.65 12.93 1.91
N VAL A 71 13.18 11.73 2.22
CA VAL A 71 11.76 11.40 2.19
C VAL A 71 11.10 11.99 3.43
N GLU A 72 10.05 12.78 3.22
CA GLU A 72 9.17 13.24 4.29
C GLU A 72 7.90 12.38 4.33
N LEU A 73 7.40 12.09 5.52
CA LEU A 73 6.21 11.27 5.72
C LEU A 73 5.16 12.09 6.44
N GLN A 74 3.92 12.01 5.96
CA GLN A 74 2.77 12.53 6.67
C GLN A 74 2.22 11.46 7.63
N GLU A 75 2.13 10.21 7.16
CA GLU A 75 1.71 9.06 7.95
C GLU A 75 2.60 7.85 7.61
N ARG A 76 2.85 7.01 8.61
CA ARG A 76 3.51 5.71 8.44
C ARG A 76 2.93 4.68 9.40
N MET A 77 2.72 3.46 8.92
CA MET A 77 2.45 2.31 9.79
C MET A 77 3.22 1.09 9.32
N GLY A 78 3.81 0.36 10.25
CA GLY A 78 4.45 -0.92 9.96
C GLY A 78 3.73 -2.08 10.65
N PHE A 79 3.81 -3.26 10.06
CA PHE A 79 3.42 -4.50 10.70
C PHE A 79 4.13 -5.70 10.10
N SER A 80 4.09 -6.84 10.79
CA SER A 80 4.63 -8.10 10.30
C SER A 80 3.50 -9.05 9.90
N LEU A 81 3.73 -9.85 8.85
CA LEU A 81 2.89 -10.97 8.48
C LEU A 81 3.60 -12.28 8.85
N GLN A 82 3.00 -13.09 9.72
CA GLN A 82 3.50 -14.40 10.13
C GLN A 82 2.83 -15.53 9.35
N ALA A 83 3.60 -16.56 9.01
CA ALA A 83 3.08 -17.81 8.45
C ALA A 83 2.43 -18.65 9.56
N GLY A 84 1.18 -18.36 9.89
CA GLY A 84 0.47 -18.91 11.06
C GLY A 84 0.58 -18.05 12.31
N ILE A 85 -0.28 -18.32 13.32
CA ILE A 85 -0.29 -17.61 14.61
C ILE A 85 1.00 -17.92 15.38
N GLY A 86 1.80 -16.90 15.69
CA GLY A 86 3.07 -17.06 16.41
C GLY A 86 4.16 -17.72 15.56
N GLY A 87 3.93 -17.86 14.25
CA GLY A 87 4.87 -18.45 13.30
C GLY A 87 5.99 -17.49 12.87
N PRO A 88 6.92 -17.96 12.02
CA PRO A 88 7.97 -17.12 11.47
C PRO A 88 7.40 -16.00 10.57
N VAL A 89 8.08 -14.85 10.55
CA VAL A 89 7.66 -13.66 9.79
C VAL A 89 7.89 -13.85 8.29
N ALA A 90 6.82 -13.99 7.52
CA ALA A 90 6.87 -14.09 6.06
C ALA A 90 7.15 -12.74 5.38
N ALA A 91 6.65 -11.64 5.92
CA ALA A 91 6.86 -10.29 5.38
C ALA A 91 6.85 -9.23 6.49
N VAL A 92 7.66 -8.19 6.31
CA VAL A 92 7.55 -6.95 7.10
C VAL A 92 7.03 -5.86 6.17
N VAL A 93 5.85 -5.34 6.49
CA VAL A 93 5.07 -4.42 5.66
C VAL A 93 5.15 -3.02 6.27
N LYS A 94 5.34 -2.00 5.43
CA LYS A 94 5.26 -0.58 5.81
C LYS A 94 4.38 0.16 4.82
N LEU A 95 3.37 0.85 5.35
CA LEU A 95 2.49 1.74 4.62
C LEU A 95 2.96 3.16 4.86
N ASP A 96 3.16 3.92 3.79
CA ASP A 96 3.58 5.31 3.87
C ASP A 96 2.62 6.19 3.07
N ARG A 97 2.25 7.33 3.66
CA ARG A 97 1.58 8.42 2.97
C ARG A 97 2.49 9.65 2.97
N PRO A 98 2.89 10.18 1.81
CA PRO A 98 3.70 11.38 1.73
C PRO A 98 2.85 12.63 1.99
N PRO A 99 3.48 13.78 2.32
CA PRO A 99 2.81 15.07 2.28
C PRO A 99 2.20 15.36 0.90
N MET A 100 1.12 16.14 0.90
CA MET A 100 0.43 16.55 -0.32
C MET A 100 1.39 17.19 -1.33
N GLY A 101 1.31 16.76 -2.60
CA GLY A 101 2.17 17.25 -3.68
C GLY A 101 3.53 16.55 -3.79
N GLN A 102 3.96 15.75 -2.81
CA GLN A 102 5.26 15.06 -2.85
C GLN A 102 5.19 13.64 -3.43
N PHE A 103 4.00 13.06 -3.60
CA PHE A 103 3.85 11.66 -4.02
C PHE A 103 4.61 11.32 -5.31
N GLY A 104 4.46 12.13 -6.36
CA GLY A 104 5.13 11.87 -7.63
C GLY A 104 6.66 11.90 -7.53
N GLU A 105 7.22 12.78 -6.71
CA GLU A 105 8.67 12.84 -6.49
C GLU A 105 9.16 11.66 -5.66
N GLN A 106 8.49 11.35 -4.55
CA GLN A 106 8.84 10.20 -3.73
C GLN A 106 8.73 8.88 -4.50
N ALA A 107 7.72 8.72 -5.35
CA ALA A 107 7.58 7.55 -6.21
C ALA A 107 8.79 7.36 -7.12
N ARG A 108 9.28 8.45 -7.76
CA ARG A 108 10.49 8.41 -8.59
C ARG A 108 11.72 8.00 -7.79
N TRP A 109 11.91 8.58 -6.61
CA TRP A 109 13.08 8.27 -5.77
C TRP A 109 13.07 6.85 -5.23
N ARG A 110 11.91 6.35 -4.78
CA ARG A 110 11.76 4.97 -4.31
C ARG A 110 11.97 3.96 -5.44
N GLU A 111 11.45 4.23 -6.64
CA GLU A 111 11.73 3.39 -7.82
C GLU A 111 13.22 3.40 -8.16
N ARG A 112 13.85 4.58 -8.25
CA ARG A 112 15.29 4.70 -8.54
C ARG A 112 16.13 3.92 -7.54
N TRP A 113 15.79 4.02 -6.26
CA TRP A 113 16.47 3.28 -5.21
C TRP A 113 16.31 1.77 -5.37
N LEU A 114 15.09 1.29 -5.62
CA LEU A 114 14.88 -0.14 -5.79
C LEU A 114 15.57 -0.69 -7.05
N ARG A 115 15.65 0.12 -8.12
CA ARG A 115 16.42 -0.20 -9.33
C ARG A 115 17.93 -0.27 -9.05
N ASP A 116 18.47 0.67 -8.26
CA ASP A 116 19.86 0.64 -7.82
C ASP A 116 20.17 -0.58 -6.91
N VAL A 117 19.23 -0.95 -6.04
CA VAL A 117 19.34 -2.19 -5.24
C VAL A 117 19.38 -3.43 -6.13
N ALA A 118 18.53 -3.50 -7.17
CA ALA A 118 18.52 -4.59 -8.14
C ALA A 118 19.86 -4.70 -8.88
N GLU A 119 20.36 -3.57 -9.40
CA GLU A 119 21.62 -3.48 -10.13
C GLU A 119 22.82 -3.92 -9.27
N ARG A 120 22.95 -3.37 -8.05
CA ARG A 120 24.03 -3.76 -7.11
C ARG A 120 23.94 -5.22 -6.66
N SER A 121 22.74 -5.79 -6.69
CA SER A 121 22.52 -7.20 -6.36
C SER A 121 22.67 -8.13 -7.56
N GLY A 122 22.91 -7.61 -8.76
CA GLY A 122 23.04 -8.40 -9.98
C GLY A 122 21.75 -9.13 -10.39
N VAL A 123 20.59 -8.58 -10.06
CA VAL A 123 19.28 -9.19 -10.33
C VAL A 123 18.36 -8.22 -11.07
N ALA A 124 17.31 -8.77 -11.69
CA ALA A 124 16.30 -7.96 -12.35
C ALA A 124 15.36 -7.27 -11.33
N LEU A 125 14.89 -6.08 -11.72
CA LEU A 125 13.73 -5.44 -11.12
C LEU A 125 12.49 -5.92 -11.89
N ASP A 126 11.63 -6.69 -11.22
CA ASP A 126 10.37 -7.14 -11.79
C ASP A 126 9.30 -6.07 -11.58
N GLU A 127 8.56 -5.71 -12.62
CA GLU A 127 7.46 -4.74 -12.57
C GLU A 127 6.15 -5.39 -13.00
N ARG A 128 5.11 -5.23 -12.17
CA ARG A 128 3.73 -5.62 -12.47
C ARG A 128 2.83 -4.41 -12.40
N VAL A 129 2.29 -4.01 -13.54
CA VAL A 129 1.27 -2.96 -13.66
C VAL A 129 -0.08 -3.50 -13.18
N LEU A 130 -0.82 -2.68 -12.45
CA LEU A 130 -2.15 -2.95 -11.90
C LEU A 130 -3.17 -1.94 -12.45
N ALA A 131 -4.42 -2.08 -12.03
CA ALA A 131 -5.47 -1.10 -12.33
C ALA A 131 -5.14 0.29 -11.75
N ASP A 132 -5.78 1.32 -12.29
CA ASP A 132 -5.72 2.71 -11.81
C ASP A 132 -4.29 3.30 -11.73
N GLY A 133 -3.37 2.77 -12.53
CA GLY A 133 -1.98 3.21 -12.59
C GLY A 133 -1.12 2.74 -11.40
N ALA A 134 -1.66 1.88 -10.53
CA ALA A 134 -0.87 1.26 -9.48
C ALA A 134 0.12 0.24 -10.06
N ARG A 135 1.24 0.04 -9.38
CA ARG A 135 2.28 -0.91 -9.83
C ARG A 135 3.05 -1.50 -8.66
N VAL A 136 3.40 -2.78 -8.78
CA VAL A 136 4.28 -3.48 -7.85
C VAL A 136 5.64 -3.66 -8.49
N LEU A 137 6.67 -3.19 -7.80
CA LEU A 137 8.07 -3.35 -8.14
C LEU A 137 8.69 -4.35 -7.16
N THR A 138 9.42 -5.34 -7.65
CA THR A 138 9.97 -6.41 -6.82
C THR A 138 11.41 -6.71 -7.22
N VAL A 139 12.28 -6.76 -6.22
CA VAL A 139 13.67 -7.22 -6.33
C VAL A 139 13.82 -8.48 -5.52
N ASN A 140 14.27 -9.54 -6.18
CA ASN A 140 14.51 -10.82 -5.55
C ASN A 140 15.94 -11.24 -5.75
N LYS A 141 16.56 -11.74 -4.70
CA LYS A 141 17.93 -12.23 -4.78
C LYS A 141 18.01 -13.46 -5.70
N GLY A 142 19.15 -13.58 -6.39
CA GLY A 142 19.51 -14.80 -7.12
C GLY A 142 19.92 -15.95 -6.20
N GLU A 143 20.14 -15.68 -4.91
CA GLU A 143 20.48 -16.67 -3.90
C GLU A 143 19.93 -16.29 -2.51
N ILE A 144 19.63 -17.29 -1.68
CA ILE A 144 19.07 -17.11 -0.34
C ILE A 144 20.21 -16.99 0.66
N LYS A 145 20.68 -15.74 0.89
CA LYS A 145 21.72 -15.41 1.87
C LYS A 145 21.38 -14.14 2.65
N GLY A 146 21.90 -14.06 3.88
CA GLY A 146 21.66 -12.95 4.81
C GLY A 146 20.22 -12.93 5.34
N ASN A 147 19.81 -11.78 5.85
CA ASN A 147 18.55 -11.64 6.61
C ASN A 147 17.29 -11.50 5.75
N TYR A 148 17.43 -11.13 4.47
CA TYR A 148 16.31 -10.86 3.56
C TYR A 148 16.51 -11.58 2.24
N VAL A 149 15.43 -12.08 1.63
CA VAL A 149 15.42 -12.75 0.32
C VAL A 149 15.02 -11.81 -0.82
N GLY A 150 14.43 -10.65 -0.50
CA GLY A 150 14.04 -9.66 -1.48
C GLY A 150 13.39 -8.44 -0.86
N GLN A 151 12.95 -7.53 -1.72
CA GLN A 151 12.19 -6.33 -1.38
C GLN A 151 11.11 -6.08 -2.43
N SER A 152 9.99 -5.49 -2.03
CA SER A 152 8.95 -5.05 -2.94
C SER A 152 8.39 -3.70 -2.54
N LEU A 153 7.83 -3.00 -3.52
CA LEU A 153 7.22 -1.68 -3.37
C LEU A 153 5.95 -1.63 -4.22
N LEU A 154 4.81 -1.38 -3.59
CA LEU A 154 3.60 -0.91 -4.27
C LEU A 154 3.63 0.61 -4.35
N ILE A 155 3.41 1.15 -5.55
CA ILE A 155 3.13 2.57 -5.79
C ILE A 155 1.67 2.65 -6.21
N ASP A 156 0.81 3.24 -5.38
CA ASP A 156 -0.62 3.41 -5.63
C ASP A 156 -0.96 4.91 -5.73
N PRO A 157 -1.00 5.48 -6.94
CA PRO A 157 -1.29 6.90 -7.13
C PRO A 157 -2.74 7.26 -6.80
N ALA A 158 -3.68 6.34 -7.00
CA ALA A 158 -5.10 6.59 -6.72
C ALA A 158 -5.34 6.79 -5.21
N ARG A 159 -4.64 6.03 -4.37
CA ARG A 159 -4.71 6.13 -2.90
C ARG A 159 -3.63 7.01 -2.27
N GLN A 160 -2.73 7.57 -3.08
CA GLN A 160 -1.53 8.28 -2.62
C GLN A 160 -0.75 7.48 -1.56
N LEU A 161 -0.63 6.17 -1.80
CA LEU A 161 -0.10 5.20 -0.83
C LEU A 161 1.14 4.50 -1.40
N PHE A 162 2.16 4.32 -0.57
CA PHE A 162 3.24 3.38 -0.82
C PHE A 162 3.13 2.20 0.14
N ILE A 163 3.41 0.99 -0.35
CA ILE A 163 3.57 -0.19 0.51
C ILE A 163 4.94 -0.81 0.25
N ASP A 164 5.86 -0.62 1.18
CA ASP A 164 7.16 -1.28 1.17
C ASP A 164 7.04 -2.63 1.88
N MET A 165 7.54 -3.69 1.25
CA MET A 165 7.65 -5.00 1.86
C MET A 165 9.09 -5.48 1.84
N ALA A 166 9.63 -5.79 3.02
CA ALA A 166 10.84 -6.58 3.14
C ALA A 166 10.44 -8.05 3.32
N TRP A 167 11.17 -8.96 2.67
CA TRP A 167 10.91 -10.39 2.72
C TRP A 167 12.02 -11.07 3.53
N PRO A 168 11.81 -11.37 4.82
CA PRO A 168 12.84 -11.97 5.66
C PRO A 168 13.16 -13.40 5.23
N ASN A 169 14.41 -13.83 5.47
CA ASN A 169 14.85 -15.21 5.25
C ASN A 169 14.60 -16.07 6.50
N THR A 170 13.35 -16.12 6.94
CA THR A 170 12.95 -16.75 8.22
C THR A 170 12.16 -18.04 8.02
N LEU A 171 11.55 -18.24 6.84
CA LEU A 171 10.74 -19.42 6.58
C LEU A 171 11.63 -20.61 6.24
N ASP A 172 11.44 -21.72 6.96
CA ASP A 172 12.25 -22.93 6.73
C ASP A 172 12.06 -23.52 5.32
N ILE A 173 10.90 -23.29 4.68
CA ILE A 173 10.63 -23.71 3.29
C ILE A 173 11.60 -23.07 2.26
N TYR A 174 12.34 -22.02 2.65
CA TYR A 174 13.37 -21.42 1.83
C TYR A 174 14.70 -22.19 1.87
N ARG A 175 14.90 -23.05 2.87
CA ARG A 175 16.12 -23.84 3.06
C ARG A 175 16.01 -25.15 2.26
N GLY A 176 16.23 -25.07 0.95
CA GLY A 176 16.23 -26.24 0.08
C GLY A 176 16.59 -25.89 -1.36
N PRO A 177 16.76 -26.91 -2.23
CA PRO A 177 17.11 -26.70 -3.64
C PRO A 177 16.06 -25.83 -4.38
N ASP A 178 14.81 -25.90 -3.94
CA ASP A 178 13.69 -25.13 -4.50
C ASP A 178 13.41 -23.81 -3.74
N GLY A 179 14.30 -23.40 -2.84
CA GLY A 179 14.05 -22.27 -1.93
C GLY A 179 13.64 -20.99 -2.67
N LEU A 180 14.31 -20.66 -3.78
CA LEU A 180 14.00 -19.46 -4.57
C LEU A 180 12.60 -19.52 -5.19
N ARG A 181 12.16 -20.70 -5.64
CA ARG A 181 10.80 -20.91 -6.13
C ARG A 181 9.78 -20.68 -5.01
N HIS A 182 10.04 -21.19 -3.81
CA HIS A 182 9.16 -20.97 -2.65
C HIS A 182 9.11 -19.50 -2.23
N VAL A 183 10.24 -18.77 -2.27
CA VAL A 183 10.27 -17.32 -2.03
C VAL A 183 9.29 -16.60 -2.97
N ARG A 184 9.37 -16.88 -4.29
CA ARG A 184 8.45 -16.26 -5.26
C ARG A 184 6.99 -16.61 -4.98
N GLN A 185 6.69 -17.87 -4.66
CA GLN A 185 5.33 -18.31 -4.35
C GLN A 185 4.74 -17.60 -3.13
N VAL A 186 5.51 -17.44 -2.04
CA VAL A 186 5.06 -16.72 -0.85
C VAL A 186 4.79 -15.24 -1.17
N GLN A 187 5.71 -14.59 -1.90
CA GLN A 187 5.54 -13.19 -2.30
C GLN A 187 4.30 -12.99 -3.16
N ASP A 188 4.09 -13.85 -4.15
CA ASP A 188 2.94 -13.79 -5.05
C ASP A 188 1.63 -14.03 -4.30
N ASP A 189 1.59 -14.97 -3.34
CA ASP A 189 0.39 -15.25 -2.55
C ASP A 189 0.04 -14.08 -1.61
N VAL A 190 1.04 -13.52 -0.91
CA VAL A 190 0.84 -12.33 -0.07
C VAL A 190 0.32 -11.16 -0.90
N TRP A 191 0.98 -10.84 -2.02
CA TRP A 191 0.53 -9.75 -2.88
C TRP A 191 -0.87 -9.99 -3.46
N ARG A 192 -1.17 -11.22 -3.91
CA ARG A 192 -2.48 -11.56 -4.45
C ARG A 192 -3.58 -11.29 -3.42
N ARG A 193 -3.38 -11.71 -2.17
CA ARG A 193 -4.34 -11.50 -1.08
C ARG A 193 -4.52 -10.03 -0.75
N LEU A 194 -3.42 -9.29 -0.62
CA LEU A 194 -3.45 -7.85 -0.32
C LEU A 194 -4.11 -7.03 -1.43
N LEU A 195 -3.78 -7.31 -2.69
CA LEU A 195 -4.35 -6.58 -3.83
C LEU A 195 -5.80 -6.97 -4.12
N SER A 196 -6.22 -8.17 -3.70
CA SER A 196 -7.62 -8.58 -3.76
C SER A 196 -8.48 -7.99 -2.62
N CYS A 197 -7.87 -7.29 -1.66
CA CYS A 197 -8.64 -6.61 -0.64
C CYS A 197 -9.57 -5.57 -1.28
N PRO A 198 -10.86 -5.55 -0.93
CA PRO A 198 -11.71 -4.44 -1.32
C PRO A 198 -11.11 -3.13 -0.79
N PRO A 199 -11.35 -1.98 -1.44
CA PRO A 199 -10.99 -0.70 -0.86
C PRO A 199 -11.66 -0.53 0.51
N ALA A 200 -11.00 0.11 1.48
CA ALA A 200 -11.69 0.55 2.68
C ALA A 200 -12.73 1.60 2.25
N ALA A 201 -13.98 1.40 2.69
CA ALA A 201 -15.10 2.30 2.42
C ALA A 201 -15.01 3.58 3.25
#